data_AF-A0A221ZN21-F1
#
_entry.id   AF-A0A221ZN21-F1
#
_cell.length_a   1.000
_cell.length_b   1.000
_cell.length_c   1.000
_cell.angle_alpha   90.00
_cell.angle_beta   90.00
_cell.angle_gamma   90.00
#
_symmetry.space_group_name_H-M   'P 1'
#
loop_
_entity.id
_entity.type
_entity.pdbx_description
1 polymer ?
#
loop_
_entity_poly.entity_id
_entity_poly.type
_entity_poly.pdbx_seq_one_letter_code
_entity_poly.pdbx_strand_id
1 'polypeptide(L)' 'MTPCRLGQAAPRTNGDLNALLDETEAAWAVCADKVDMIIACQERNSEQTTIPAPRPQ' A
#
# COMPACT_ATOMS: atom_id res chain seq x y z
N MET A 1 2.44 0.70 -11.36
CA MET A 1 2.22 1.19 -9.98
C MET A 1 3.43 2.01 -9.59
N THR A 2 3.22 3.18 -8.99
CA THR A 2 4.33 4.02 -8.48
C THR A 2 4.59 3.67 -7.01
N PRO A 3 5.85 3.46 -6.59
CA PRO A 3 6.17 3.21 -5.19
C PRO A 3 5.67 4.32 -4.28
N CYS A 4 5.14 3.96 -3.11
CA CYS A 4 4.90 4.94 -2.06
C CYS A 4 6.24 5.49 -1.58
N ARG A 5 6.39 6.82 -1.60
CA ARG A 5 7.56 7.50 -1.04
C ARG A 5 7.08 8.75 -0.34
N LEU A 6 7.63 9.00 0.85
CA LEU A 6 7.57 10.31 1.46
C LEU A 6 8.71 11.16 0.91
N GLY A 7 8.43 12.44 0.68
CA GLY A 7 9.45 13.43 0.33
C GLY A 7 10.38 13.70 1.52
N GLN A 8 11.58 14.19 1.22
CA GLN A 8 12.43 14.75 2.27
C GLN A 8 11.78 16.03 2.80
N ALA A 9 11.74 16.18 4.13
CA ALA A 9 11.06 17.30 4.77
C ALA A 9 12.00 18.07 5.71
N ALA A 10 11.79 19.38 5.80
CA ALA A 10 12.59 20.29 6.62
C ALA A 10 11.72 21.41 7.21
N PRO A 11 10.78 21.09 8.13
CA PRO A 11 9.92 22.09 8.75
C PRO A 11 10.76 23.12 9.51
N ARG A 12 10.36 24.39 9.46
CA ARG A 12 11.09 25.51 10.09
C ARG A 12 10.38 26.04 11.32
N THR A 13 9.08 25.79 11.42
CA THR A 13 8.22 26.17 12.54
C THR A 13 7.43 24.96 13.04
N ASN A 14 6.85 25.07 14.23
CA ASN A 14 5.92 24.07 14.74
C ASN A 14 4.64 23.99 13.88
N GLY A 15 4.25 25.09 13.24
CA GLY A 15 3.15 25.09 12.28
C GLY A 15 3.47 24.24 11.06
N ASP A 16 4.66 24.40 10.49
CA ASP A 16 5.13 23.59 9.36
C ASP A 16 5.24 22.11 9.74
N LEU A 17 5.67 21.82 10.97
CA LEU A 17 5.76 20.45 11.48
C LEU A 17 4.38 19.80 11.60
N ASN A 18 3.37 20.54 12.09
CA ASN A 18 2.00 20.04 12.18
C ASN A 18 1.40 19.82 10.78
N ALA A 19 1.60 20.75 9.84
CA ALA A 19 1.13 20.57 8.47
C ALA A 19 1.79 19.36 7.80
N LEU A 20 3.10 19.18 8.01
CA LEU A 20 3.84 18.02 7.50
C LEU A 20 3.35 16.70 8.11
N LEU A 21 2.94 16.70 9.39
CA LEU A 21 2.33 15.54 10.02
C LEU A 21 1.04 15.16 9.30
N ASP A 22 0.12 16.11 9.11
CA ASP A 22 -1.14 15.89 8.40
C ASP A 22 -0.92 15.36 6.97
N GLU A 23 0.04 15.96 6.24
CA GLU A 23 0.42 15.52 4.90
C GLU A 23 1.00 14.09 4.88
N THR A 24 1.81 13.77 5.89
CA THR A 24 2.43 12.44 6.03
C THR A 24 1.38 11.37 6.31
N GLU A 25 0.43 11.65 7.21
CA GLU A 25 -0.67 10.75 7.53
C GLU A 25 -1.56 10.49 6.29
N ALA A 26 -1.89 11.54 5.54
CA ALA A 26 -2.64 11.41 4.30
C ALA A 26 -1.89 10.58 3.24
N ALA A 27 -0.58 10.82 3.08
CA ALA A 27 0.24 10.05 2.15
C ALA A 27 0.34 8.56 2.54
N TRP A 28 0.35 8.27 3.85
CA TRP A 28 0.34 6.90 4.37
C TRP A 28 -0.99 6.19 4.15
N ALA A 29 -2.12 6.87 4.37
CA ALA A 29 -3.44 6.31 4.08
C ALA A 29 -3.55 5.88 2.61
N VAL A 30 -3.14 6.75 1.68
CA VAL A 30 -3.12 6.43 0.24
C VAL A 30 -2.17 5.26 -0.07
N CYS A 31 -1.09 5.11 0.68
CA CYS A 31 -0.20 3.98 0.50
C CYS A 31 -0.83 2.67 0.99
N ALA A 32 -1.45 2.69 2.16
CA ALA A 32 -2.14 1.53 2.74
C ALA A 32 -3.19 0.99 1.77
N ASP A 33 -4.03 1.86 1.20
CA ASP A 33 -5.05 1.47 0.20
C ASP A 33 -4.44 0.73 -1.00
N LYS A 34 -3.26 1.16 -1.46
CA LYS A 34 -2.56 0.49 -2.57
C LYS A 34 -2.03 -0.88 -2.15
N VAL A 35 -1.49 -1.00 -0.95
CA VAL A 35 -0.98 -2.27 -0.42
C VAL A 35 -2.12 -3.25 -0.24
N ASP A 36 -3.25 -2.81 0.33
CA ASP A 36 -4.44 -3.63 0.53
C ASP A 36 -5.00 -4.13 -0.81
N MET A 37 -5.03 -3.26 -1.83
CA MET A 37 -5.40 -3.66 -3.19
C MET A 37 -4.47 -4.75 -3.75
N ILE A 38 -3.16 -4.63 -3.51
CA ILE A 38 -2.18 -5.64 -3.96
C ILE A 38 -2.40 -6.97 -3.24
N ILE A 39 -2.59 -6.94 -1.91
CA ILE A 39 -2.89 -8.13 -1.10
C ILE A 39 -4.15 -8.82 -1.63
N ALA A 40 -5.25 -8.08 -1.80
CA ALA A 40 -6.50 -8.62 -2.34
C ALA A 40 -6.35 -9.20 -3.76
N CYS A 41 -5.44 -8.65 -4.58
CA CYS A 41 -5.13 -9.24 -5.88
C CYS A 41 -4.35 -10.56 -5.75
N GLN A 42 -3.38 -10.61 -4.83
CA GLN A 42 -2.54 -11.79 -4.60
C GLN A 42 -3.34 -12.95 -3.98
N GLU A 43 -4.24 -12.66 -3.04
CA GLU A 43 -5.13 -13.66 -2.43
C GLU A 43 -6.04 -14.30 -3.47
N ARG A 44 -6.76 -13.49 -4.26
CA ARG A 44 -7.63 -13.99 -5.34
C ARG A 44 -6.87 -14.85 -6.36
N ASN A 45 -5.67 -14.43 -6.76
CA ASN A 45 -4.86 -15.20 -7.70
C ASN A 45 -4.38 -16.53 -7.08
N SER A 46 -4.05 -16.54 -5.79
CA SER A 46 -3.64 -17.74 -5.08
C SER A 46 -4.80 -18.75 -4.99
N GLU A 47 -6.01 -18.28 -4.69
CA GLU A 47 -7.25 -19.08 -4.70
C GLU A 47 -7.55 -19.65 -6.10
N GLN A 48 -7.34 -18.87 -7.16
CA GLN A 48 -7.58 -19.33 -8.54
C GLN A 48 -6.55 -20.34 -9.03
N THR A 49 -5.34 -20.30 -8.48
CA THR A 49 -4.22 -21.20 -8.86
C THR A 49 -4.35 -22.58 -8.20
N THR A 50 -5.28 -22.79 -7.27
CA THR A 50 -5.62 -24.14 -6.77
C THR A 50 -6.48 -24.90 -7.81
N ILE A 51 -5.90 -25.21 -8.97
CA ILE A 51 -6.48 -26.14 -9.93
C ILE A 51 -6.33 -27.55 -9.33
N PRO A 52 -7.40 -28.35 -9.18
CA PRO A 52 -7.29 -29.72 -8.70
C PRO A 52 -6.41 -30.51 -9.67
N ALA A 53 -5.39 -31.20 -9.15
CA ALA A 53 -4.58 -32.12 -9.94
C ALA A 53 -5.50 -33.12 -10.68
N PRO A 54 -5.23 -33.46 -11.96
CA PRO A 54 -6.00 -34.47 -12.67
C PRO A 54 -6.00 -35.77 -11.88
N ARG A 55 -7.18 -36.37 -11.66
CA ARG A 55 -7.29 -37.68 -11.01
C ARG A 55 -6.56 -38.72 -11.89
N PRO A 56 -5.61 -39.48 -11.35
CA PRO A 56 -4.95 -40.54 -12.11
C PRO A 56 -5.97 -41.64 -12.45
N GLN A 57 -5.90 -42.13 -13.69
CA GLN A 57 -6.68 -43.26 -14.23
C GLN A 57 -5.99 -44.58 -13.90
#